data_AF-A0A3M5TVY6-F1
#
_entry.id   AF-A0A3M5TVY6-F1
#
_cell.length_a   1.000
_cell.length_b   1.000
_cell.length_c   1.000
_cell.angle_alpha   90.00
_cell.angle_beta   90.00
_cell.angle_gamma   90.00
#
_symmetry.space_group_name_H-M   'P 1'
#
loop_
_entity.id
_entity.type
_entity.pdbx_description
1 polymer ?
#
loop_
_entity_poly.entity_id
_entity_poly.type
_entity_poly.pdbx_seq_one_letter_code
_entity_poly.pdbx_strand_id
1 'polypeptide(L)'
;MPISAASHDGRVLRLRLEGGEGSVAAAHERLGGELIDATYWQQLNEQLLPFFFGPGPLWRVCVPADTGVLDLPGEQLIDPAGAQRWLKSDASGDAIRAMTSSVGGHATCYSQGRDDSPFHPLTAPLLRYHQALKTRLDPQGIFNPGRLYREL
;
A
#
# COMPACT_ATOMS: atom_id res chain seq x y z
N MET A 1 -4.62 -24.06 -7.84
CA MET A 1 -3.36 -23.39 -8.23
C MET A 1 -2.64 -22.96 -6.96
N PRO A 2 -1.38 -23.39 -6.72
CA PRO A 2 -0.66 -23.15 -5.47
C PRO A 2 -0.03 -21.75 -5.40
N ILE A 3 -0.74 -20.70 -5.82
CA ILE A 3 -0.23 -19.31 -5.74
C ILE A 3 -0.49 -18.78 -4.34
N SER A 4 0.57 -18.36 -3.64
CA SER A 4 0.46 -17.78 -2.29
C SER A 4 0.90 -16.32 -2.20
N ALA A 5 1.51 -15.76 -3.24
CA ALA A 5 1.76 -14.33 -3.38
C ALA A 5 1.92 -13.93 -4.85
N ALA A 6 1.65 -12.67 -5.15
CA ALA A 6 1.87 -12.06 -6.46
C ALA A 6 2.36 -10.62 -6.27
N SER A 7 3.31 -10.17 -7.08
CA SER A 7 3.81 -8.80 -7.08
C SER A 7 4.03 -8.32 -8.51
N HIS A 8 3.72 -7.07 -8.80
CA HIS A 8 3.85 -6.49 -10.14
C HIS A 8 4.37 -5.06 -10.08
N ASP A 9 5.45 -4.77 -10.80
CA ASP A 9 6.13 -3.46 -10.84
C ASP A 9 5.80 -2.64 -12.11
N GLY A 10 4.78 -3.05 -12.88
CA GLY A 10 4.45 -2.47 -14.18
C GLY A 10 5.15 -3.15 -15.35
N ARG A 11 6.17 -3.99 -15.11
CA ARG A 11 6.95 -4.68 -16.16
C ARG A 11 7.01 -6.19 -15.95
N VAL A 12 7.20 -6.62 -14.70
CA VAL A 12 7.42 -8.02 -14.34
C VAL A 12 6.40 -8.46 -13.30
N LEU A 13 5.63 -9.50 -13.62
CA LEU A 13 4.80 -10.23 -12.67
C LEU A 13 5.65 -11.31 -12.00
N ARG A 14 5.75 -11.24 -10.68
CA ARG A 14 6.42 -12.23 -9.83
C ARG A 14 5.37 -13.01 -9.05
N LEU A 15 5.48 -14.33 -9.04
CA LEU A 15 4.54 -15.23 -8.37
C LEU A 15 5.29 -16.08 -7.35
N ARG A 16 4.69 -16.27 -6.17
CA ARG A 16 5.16 -17.25 -5.19
C ARG A 16 4.27 -18.47 -5.25
N LEU A 17 4.90 -19.63 -5.43
CA LEU A 17 4.23 -20.91 -5.43
C LEU A 17 4.55 -21.66 -4.15
N GLU A 18 3.53 -22.07 -3.40
CA GLU A 18 3.68 -22.82 -2.15
C GLU A 18 2.67 -23.99 -2.12
N GLY A 19 3.17 -25.20 -1.86
CA GLY A 19 2.37 -26.41 -1.84
C GLY A 19 3.24 -27.67 -1.94
N GLY A 20 2.60 -28.82 -2.17
CA GLY A 20 3.34 -30.06 -2.44
C GLY A 20 4.19 -29.96 -3.71
N GLU A 21 5.34 -30.64 -3.73
CA GLU A 21 6.34 -30.56 -4.79
C GLU A 21 5.74 -30.74 -6.20
N GLY A 22 4.93 -31.79 -6.40
CA GLY A 22 4.27 -32.01 -7.69
C GLY A 22 3.28 -30.92 -8.10
N SER A 23 2.61 -30.28 -7.14
CA SER A 23 1.69 -29.16 -7.40
C SER A 23 2.44 -27.90 -7.83
N VAL A 24 3.57 -27.62 -7.16
CA VAL A 24 4.45 -26.49 -7.50
C VAL A 24 5.10 -26.70 -8.87
N ALA A 25 5.63 -27.89 -9.14
CA ALA A 25 6.23 -28.23 -10.43
C ALA A 25 5.24 -28.09 -11.58
N ALA A 26 4.04 -28.66 -11.46
CA ALA A 26 2.99 -28.56 -12.47
C ALA A 26 2.52 -27.10 -12.68
N ALA A 27 2.46 -26.31 -11.61
CA ALA A 27 2.11 -24.89 -11.69
C ALA A 27 3.18 -24.08 -12.42
N HIS A 28 4.47 -24.33 -12.15
CA HIS A 28 5.59 -23.68 -12.83
C HIS A 28 5.65 -24.06 -14.31
N GLU A 29 5.51 -25.34 -14.66
CA GLU A 29 5.47 -25.79 -16.06
C GLU A 29 4.34 -25.13 -16.86
N ARG A 30 3.16 -24.97 -16.23
CA ARG A 30 1.99 -24.37 -16.87
C ARG A 30 2.09 -22.84 -17.02
N LEU A 31 2.66 -22.15 -16.03
CA LEU A 31 2.77 -20.68 -16.01
C LEU A 31 4.01 -20.17 -16.76
N GLY A 32 5.07 -20.98 -16.82
CA GLY A 32 6.40 -20.57 -17.27
C GLY A 32 7.05 -19.55 -16.33
N GLY A 33 8.02 -18.81 -16.88
CA GLY A 33 8.79 -17.80 -16.16
C GLY A 33 10.16 -18.27 -15.73
N GLU A 34 10.87 -17.39 -15.04
CA GLU A 34 12.22 -17.63 -14.54
C GLU A 34 12.17 -17.76 -13.01
N LEU A 35 12.97 -18.69 -12.47
CA LEU A 35 13.15 -18.80 -11.03
C LEU A 35 13.93 -17.59 -10.52
N ILE A 36 13.41 -16.97 -9.48
CA ILE A 36 14.07 -15.86 -8.77
C ILE A 36 14.39 -16.29 -7.34
N ASP A 37 15.33 -15.56 -6.72
CA ASP A 37 15.61 -15.74 -5.31
C ASP A 37 14.37 -15.39 -4.45
N ALA A 38 14.00 -16.30 -3.54
CA ALA A 38 12.89 -16.13 -2.63
C ALA A 38 13.09 -14.95 -1.65
N THR A 39 14.33 -14.48 -1.45
CA THR A 39 14.64 -13.27 -0.66
C THR A 39 13.89 -12.03 -1.16
N TYR A 40 13.48 -12.00 -2.43
CA TYR A 40 12.63 -10.94 -2.99
C TYR A 40 11.39 -10.65 -2.14
N TRP A 41 10.71 -11.69 -1.64
CA TRP A 41 9.48 -11.52 -0.86
C TRP A 41 9.73 -10.89 0.50
N GLN A 42 10.86 -11.25 1.13
CA GLN A 42 11.30 -10.60 2.36
C GLN A 42 11.65 -9.14 2.10
N GLN A 43 12.42 -8.85 1.06
CA GLN A 43 12.79 -7.48 0.68
C GLN A 43 11.57 -6.63 0.34
N LEU A 44 10.54 -7.20 -0.30
CA LEU A 44 9.28 -6.51 -0.56
C LEU A 44 8.56 -6.15 0.74
N ASN A 45 8.43 -7.11 1.66
CA ASN A 45 7.76 -6.93 2.94
C ASN A 45 8.49 -5.91 3.84
N GLU A 46 9.82 -5.95 3.84
CA GLU A 46 10.68 -5.06 4.63
C GLU A 46 10.97 -3.71 3.93
N GLN A 47 10.35 -3.46 2.77
CA GLN A 47 10.54 -2.24 1.98
C GLN A 47 12.02 -1.99 1.59
N LEU A 48 12.76 -3.05 1.29
CA LEU A 48 14.19 -3.04 0.93
C LEU A 48 14.44 -3.15 -0.59
N LEU A 49 13.39 -3.29 -1.41
CA LEU A 49 13.54 -3.29 -2.85
C LEU A 49 14.01 -1.91 -3.37
N PRO A 50 14.72 -1.86 -4.52
CA PRO A 50 15.10 -0.60 -5.18
C PRO A 50 13.97 0.41 -5.34
N PHE A 51 12.73 -0.08 -5.53
CA PHE A 51 11.53 0.75 -5.61
C PHE A 51 11.35 1.67 -4.41
N PHE A 52 11.78 1.30 -3.20
CA PHE A 52 11.56 2.11 -1.99
C PHE A 52 12.62 3.18 -1.75
N PHE A 53 13.72 3.17 -2.52
CA PHE A 53 14.80 4.14 -2.40
C PHE A 53 14.69 5.27 -3.41
N GLY A 54 15.30 6.42 -3.12
CA GLY A 54 15.32 7.58 -4.00
C GLY A 54 14.35 8.68 -3.58
N PRO A 55 14.39 9.82 -4.28
CA PRO A 55 13.58 10.99 -3.93
C PRO A 55 12.12 10.80 -4.34
N GLY A 56 11.24 11.56 -3.69
CA GLY A 56 9.81 11.63 -4.02
C GLY A 56 8.91 11.10 -2.90
N PRO A 57 7.63 11.51 -2.87
CA PRO A 57 6.65 10.98 -1.93
C PRO A 57 6.32 9.51 -2.22
N LEU A 58 6.47 8.67 -1.20
CA LEU A 58 6.00 7.30 -1.20
C LEU A 58 4.60 7.24 -0.58
N TRP A 59 3.68 6.59 -1.27
CA TRP A 59 2.30 6.41 -0.86
C TRP A 59 2.00 4.93 -0.71
N ARG A 60 1.24 4.60 0.34
CA ARG A 60 0.60 3.30 0.49
C ARG A 60 -0.87 3.45 0.15
N VAL A 61 -1.27 2.81 -0.94
CA VAL A 61 -2.65 2.81 -1.44
C VAL A 61 -3.25 1.45 -1.17
N CYS A 62 -4.32 1.41 -0.38
CA CYS A 62 -5.06 0.19 -0.06
C CYS A 62 -6.43 0.24 -0.74
N VAL A 63 -6.75 -0.77 -1.54
CA VAL A 63 -7.97 -0.86 -2.37
C VAL A 63 -8.57 -2.28 -2.24
N PRO A 64 -9.85 -2.49 -2.60
CA PRO A 64 -10.40 -3.83 -2.74
C PRO A 64 -9.53 -4.72 -3.63
N ALA A 65 -9.38 -6.00 -3.28
CA ALA A 65 -8.46 -6.92 -3.98
C ALA A 65 -8.86 -7.19 -5.45
N ASP A 66 -10.13 -7.02 -5.78
CA ASP A 66 -10.69 -7.12 -7.13
C ASP A 66 -10.62 -5.79 -7.93
N THR A 67 -10.05 -4.74 -7.34
CA THR A 67 -9.79 -3.47 -8.04
C THR A 67 -8.84 -3.73 -9.20
N GLY A 68 -9.30 -3.44 -10.42
CA GLY A 68 -8.50 -3.57 -11.63
C GLY A 68 -7.31 -2.60 -11.69
N VAL A 69 -6.83 -2.33 -12.90
CA VAL A 69 -5.79 -1.33 -13.10
C VAL A 69 -6.34 0.03 -12.67
N LEU A 70 -5.63 0.70 -11.76
CA LEU A 70 -5.95 2.04 -11.29
C LEU A 70 -4.85 2.97 -11.81
N ASP A 71 -5.22 3.93 -12.64
CA ASP A 71 -4.29 4.82 -13.36
C ASP A 71 -3.75 5.94 -12.47
N LEU A 72 -3.17 5.57 -11.32
CA LEU A 72 -2.55 6.52 -10.42
C LEU A 72 -1.31 7.13 -11.08
N PRO A 73 -1.14 8.46 -11.03
CA PRO A 73 0.01 9.12 -11.63
C PRO A 73 1.29 8.71 -10.89
N GLY A 74 2.24 8.09 -11.58
CA GLY A 74 3.53 7.71 -11.02
C GLY A 74 3.82 6.20 -11.10
N GLU A 75 4.91 5.79 -10.44
CA GLU A 75 5.36 4.40 -10.48
C GLU A 75 4.65 3.57 -9.41
N GLN A 76 4.14 2.40 -9.79
CA GLN A 76 3.39 1.51 -8.91
C GLN A 76 4.10 0.17 -8.71
N LEU A 77 4.10 -0.31 -7.48
CA LEU A 77 4.47 -1.67 -7.10
C LEU A 77 3.30 -2.31 -6.35
N ILE A 78 2.64 -3.26 -6.99
CA ILE A 78 1.51 -4.00 -6.43
C ILE A 78 2.04 -5.09 -5.53
N ASP A 79 1.51 -5.14 -4.30
CA ASP A 79 1.98 -6.02 -3.25
C ASP A 79 1.25 -7.39 -3.23
N PRO A 80 1.69 -8.32 -2.36
CA PRO A 80 1.07 -9.64 -2.25
C PRO A 80 -0.43 -9.56 -1.98
N ALA A 81 -1.22 -10.12 -2.91
CA ALA A 81 -2.68 -10.18 -2.92
C ALA A 81 -3.42 -8.98 -3.51
N GLY A 82 -2.72 -8.00 -4.10
CA GLY A 82 -3.31 -6.98 -4.98
C GLY A 82 -4.13 -5.89 -4.29
N ALA A 83 -4.37 -6.02 -2.98
CA ALA A 83 -5.11 -5.05 -2.18
C ALA A 83 -4.25 -3.85 -1.75
N GLN A 84 -2.92 -3.94 -1.77
CA GLN A 84 -2.03 -2.81 -1.49
C GLN A 84 -1.12 -2.53 -2.68
N ARG A 85 -0.90 -1.23 -2.90
CA ARG A 85 -0.04 -0.69 -3.95
C ARG A 85 0.86 0.35 -3.32
N TRP A 86 2.16 0.17 -3.51
CA TRP A 86 3.12 1.22 -3.25
C TRP A 86 3.18 2.13 -4.47
N LEU A 87 3.06 3.43 -4.25
CA LEU A 87 3.04 4.44 -5.31
C LEU A 87 4.11 5.49 -5.02
N LYS A 88 4.96 5.76 -6.00
CA LYS A 88 5.84 6.94 -6.02
C LYS A 88 5.23 8.00 -6.92
N SER A 89 4.84 9.15 -6.35
CA SER A 89 4.11 10.18 -7.08
C SER A 89 4.32 11.57 -6.50
N ASP A 90 4.54 12.54 -7.38
CA ASP A 90 4.53 13.97 -7.05
C ASP A 90 3.14 14.62 -7.22
N ALA A 91 2.11 13.85 -7.56
CA ALA A 91 0.74 14.36 -7.59
C ALA A 91 0.32 14.79 -6.18
N SER A 92 -0.55 15.81 -6.11
CA SER A 92 -1.10 16.28 -4.83
C SER A 92 -1.79 15.13 -4.10
N GLY A 93 -1.65 15.08 -2.78
CA GLY A 93 -2.30 14.06 -1.96
C GLY A 93 -3.82 14.00 -2.16
N ASP A 94 -4.47 15.14 -2.42
CA ASP A 94 -5.91 15.19 -2.68
C ASP A 94 -6.30 14.50 -3.98
N ALA A 95 -5.51 14.63 -5.04
CA ALA A 95 -5.73 13.89 -6.29
C ALA A 95 -5.57 12.38 -6.08
N ILE A 96 -4.49 11.95 -5.42
CA ILE A 96 -4.23 10.53 -5.12
C ILE A 96 -5.37 9.95 -4.28
N ARG A 97 -5.79 10.67 -3.23
CA ARG A 97 -6.90 10.26 -2.37
C ARG A 97 -8.23 10.23 -3.12
N ALA A 98 -8.54 11.21 -3.96
CA ALA A 98 -9.78 11.22 -4.75
C ALA A 98 -9.86 9.99 -5.69
N MET A 99 -8.78 9.68 -6.40
CA MET A 99 -8.71 8.50 -7.27
C MET A 99 -8.78 7.19 -6.49
N THR A 100 -8.20 7.17 -5.29
CA THR A 100 -8.24 5.99 -4.43
C THR A 100 -9.63 5.80 -3.80
N SER A 101 -10.29 6.87 -3.38
CA SER A 101 -11.64 6.84 -2.81
C SER A 101 -12.70 6.46 -3.85
N SER A 102 -12.50 6.77 -5.13
CA SER A 102 -13.46 6.42 -6.19
C SER A 102 -13.62 4.90 -6.37
N VAL A 103 -12.63 4.12 -5.91
CA VAL A 103 -12.67 2.65 -5.87
C VAL A 103 -12.85 2.09 -4.44
N GLY A 104 -13.24 2.94 -3.48
CA GLY A 104 -13.45 2.52 -2.09
C GLY A 104 -12.16 2.26 -1.30
N GLY A 105 -11.02 2.77 -1.77
CA GLY A 105 -9.73 2.62 -1.11
C GLY A 105 -9.35 3.76 -0.17
N HIS A 106 -8.17 3.63 0.43
CA HIS A 106 -7.52 4.64 1.27
C HIS A 106 -6.06 4.83 0.84
N ALA A 107 -5.55 6.05 0.95
CA ALA A 107 -4.16 6.38 0.63
C ALA A 107 -3.49 7.09 1.80
N THR A 108 -2.27 6.66 2.15
CA THR A 108 -1.45 7.26 3.21
C THR A 108 -0.08 7.62 2.64
N CYS A 109 0.37 8.85 2.86
CA CYS A 109 1.74 9.29 2.55
C CYS A 109 2.69 8.74 3.63
N TYR A 110 3.65 7.93 3.20
CA TYR A 110 4.68 7.33 4.04
C TYR A 110 5.91 8.23 4.19
N SER A 111 6.11 9.16 3.26
CA SER A 111 7.22 10.11 3.31
C SER A 111 6.91 11.26 4.28
N GLN A 112 7.69 11.36 5.35
CA GLN A 112 7.53 12.40 6.37
C GLN A 112 7.71 13.81 5.78
N GLY A 113 6.82 14.74 6.17
CA GLY A 113 6.90 16.15 5.78
C GLY A 113 6.65 16.43 4.29
N ARG A 114 6.16 15.44 3.53
CA ARG A 114 5.82 15.60 2.10
C ARG A 114 4.34 15.90 1.86
N ASP A 115 3.48 15.64 2.84
CA ASP A 115 2.06 15.97 2.83
C ASP A 115 1.66 16.46 4.23
N ASP A 116 0.91 17.57 4.30
CA ASP A 116 0.42 18.15 5.56
C ASP A 116 -0.65 17.28 6.25
N SER A 117 -1.26 16.36 5.49
CA SER A 117 -2.28 15.42 5.93
C SER A 117 -1.91 14.02 5.45
N PRO A 118 -0.90 13.37 6.05
CA PRO A 118 -0.34 12.12 5.54
C PRO A 118 -1.35 10.96 5.59
N PHE A 119 -2.40 11.04 6.41
CA PHE A 119 -3.43 10.01 6.51
C PHE A 119 -4.60 10.26 5.56
N HIS A 120 -5.33 9.20 5.24
CA HIS A 120 -6.57 9.34 4.49
C HIS A 120 -7.62 10.05 5.36
N PRO A 121 -8.31 11.10 4.87
CA PRO A 121 -9.30 11.83 5.64
C PRO A 121 -10.37 10.92 6.23
N LEU A 122 -10.70 11.14 7.50
CA LEU A 122 -11.83 10.49 8.12
C LEU A 122 -13.13 11.11 7.61
N THR A 123 -14.15 10.28 7.42
CA THR A 123 -15.51 10.78 7.27
C THR A 123 -15.92 11.54 8.53
N ALA A 124 -16.82 12.53 8.39
CA ALA A 124 -17.26 13.33 9.54
C ALA A 124 -17.74 12.49 10.74
N PRO A 125 -18.48 11.37 10.57
CA PRO A 125 -18.82 10.51 11.70
C PRO A 125 -17.61 9.88 12.40
N LEU A 126 -16.63 9.37 11.63
CA LEU A 126 -15.42 8.76 12.19
C LEU A 126 -14.55 9.79 12.90
N LEU A 127 -14.42 11.00 12.34
CA LEU A 127 -13.66 12.07 12.97
C LEU A 127 -14.21 12.41 14.37
N ARG A 128 -15.54 12.54 14.50
CA ARG A 128 -16.18 12.77 15.81
C ARG A 128 -15.87 11.67 16.82
N TYR A 129 -15.85 10.40 16.40
CA TYR A 129 -15.49 9.29 17.28
C TYR A 129 -14.02 9.36 17.70
N HIS A 130 -13.11 9.66 16.77
CA HIS A 130 -11.69 9.84 17.09
C HIS A 130 -11.47 11.00 18.08
N GLN A 131 -12.15 12.13 17.91
CA GLN A 131 -12.11 13.25 18.85
C GLN A 131 -12.60 12.84 20.24
N ALA A 132 -13.76 12.19 20.32
CA ALA A 132 -14.32 11.74 21.60
C ALA A 132 -13.41 10.74 22.33
N LEU A 133 -12.74 9.85 21.59
CA LEU A 133 -11.74 8.94 22.15
C LEU A 133 -10.49 9.68 22.63
N LYS A 134 -9.96 10.62 21.84
CA LYS A 134 -8.77 11.40 22.23
C LYS A 134 -9.04 12.25 23.47
N THR A 135 -10.19 12.89 23.59
CA THR A 135 -10.56 13.65 24.80
C THR A 135 -10.58 12.79 26.06
N ARG A 136 -10.96 11.51 25.96
CA ARG A 136 -10.99 10.59 27.12
C ARG A 136 -9.61 10.02 27.47
N LEU A 137 -8.81 9.70 26.46
CA LEU A 137 -7.50 9.05 26.64
C LEU A 137 -6.37 10.05 26.87
N ASP A 138 -6.50 11.26 26.33
CA ASP A 138 -5.51 12.32 26.41
C ASP A 138 -6.19 13.69 26.68
N PRO A 139 -6.81 13.89 27.86
CA PRO A 139 -7.55 15.12 28.16
C PRO A 139 -6.67 16.37 28.14
N GLN A 140 -5.36 16.20 28.31
CA GLN A 140 -4.37 17.29 28.31
C GLN A 140 -3.73 17.51 26.93
N GLY A 141 -4.04 16.68 25.93
CA GLY A 141 -3.53 16.84 24.56
C GLY A 141 -2.02 16.58 24.42
N ILE A 142 -1.40 15.81 25.31
CA ILE A 142 0.04 15.59 25.37
C ILE A 142 0.51 14.65 24.25
N PHE A 143 -0.32 13.68 23.86
CA PHE A 143 0.09 12.64 22.94
C PHE A 143 -0.14 13.05 21.47
N ASN A 144 0.96 13.28 20.76
CA ASN A 144 1.01 13.47 19.31
C ASN A 144 0.04 14.56 18.78
N PRO A 145 0.02 15.78 19.35
CA PRO A 145 -0.90 16.83 18.93
C PRO A 145 -0.73 17.14 17.45
N GLY A 146 -1.83 17.11 16.69
CA GLY A 146 -1.85 17.42 15.26
C GLY A 146 -1.08 16.46 14.33
N ARG A 147 -0.54 15.33 14.84
CA ARG A 147 0.25 14.39 14.00
C ARG A 147 -0.57 13.36 13.25
N LEU A 148 -1.74 12.97 13.78
CA LEU A 148 -2.64 12.00 13.14
C LEU A 148 -3.61 12.71 12.20
N TYR A 149 -4.43 13.59 12.77
CA TYR A 149 -5.27 14.52 12.03
C TYR A 149 -5.13 15.88 12.72
N ARG A 150 -5.14 16.97 11.95
CA ARG A 150 -4.97 18.32 12.49
C ARG A 150 -6.12 18.69 13.44
N GLU A 151 -7.28 18.06 13.24
CA GLU A 151 -8.52 18.23 13.98
C GLU A 151 -8.61 17.40 15.28
N LEU A 152 -7.54 16.67 15.64
CA LEU A 152 -7.43 15.86 16.86
C LEU A 152 -6.55 16.50 17.94
#